data_AF-A0A448MQQ9-F1
#
_entry.id   AF-A0A448MQQ9-F1
#
_cell.length_a   1.000
_cell.length_b   1.000
_cell.length_c   1.000
_cell.angle_alpha   90.00
_cell.angle_beta   90.00
_cell.angle_gamma   90.00
#
_symmetry.space_group_name_H-M   'P 1'
#
loop_
_entity.id
_entity.type
_entity.pdbx_description
1 polymer ?
#
loop_
_entity_poly.entity_id
_entity_poly.type
_entity_poly.pdbx_seq_one_letter_code
_entity_poly.pdbx_strand_id
1 'polypeptide(L)'
;MQQGLVETTYHNEHLQTGNPLLAAWGKMGRDFLYTLIRDEERIPTYSVNAYEEISASTLLGQLQSHILHLENQPLNIEKNDRSLTVHACHSAMREVEVLQDYLLHLFNQEPTLTPKDVVMMVADINQYTPYIQAVFGQKMVKHL
;
A
#
# COMPACT_ATOMS: atom_id res chain seq x y z
N MET A 1 -23.44 18.67 -1.49
CA MET A 1 -22.70 19.70 -2.27
C MET A 1 -21.40 19.98 -1.54
N GLN A 2 -20.40 19.10 -1.68
CA GLN A 2 -19.10 19.26 -1.02
C GLN A 2 -18.14 19.76 -2.09
N GLN A 3 -17.74 21.03 -1.99
CA GLN A 3 -16.79 21.64 -2.91
C GLN A 3 -15.42 20.99 -2.68
N GLY A 4 -15.02 20.10 -3.59
CA GLY A 4 -13.65 19.56 -3.63
C GLY A 4 -12.67 20.70 -3.92
N LEU A 5 -11.56 20.74 -3.18
CA LEU A 5 -10.45 21.65 -3.46
C LEU A 5 -9.92 21.35 -4.86
N VAL A 6 -10.16 22.26 -5.80
CA VAL A 6 -9.61 22.18 -7.16
C VAL A 6 -8.20 22.74 -7.13
N GLU A 7 -7.19 21.86 -7.07
CA GLU A 7 -5.84 22.28 -7.42
C GLU A 7 -5.80 22.62 -8.91
N THR A 8 -5.12 23.71 -9.25
CA THR A 8 -4.94 24.15 -10.64
C THR A 8 -3.48 23.92 -11.04
N THR A 9 -3.24 23.22 -12.15
CA THR A 9 -1.87 23.00 -12.66
C THR A 9 -1.29 24.30 -13.22
N TYR A 10 0.03 24.34 -13.49
CA TYR A 10 0.69 25.48 -14.16
C TYR A 10 0.07 25.84 -15.53
N HIS A 11 -0.64 24.90 -16.15
CA HIS A 11 -1.35 25.07 -17.43
C HIS A 11 -2.83 25.44 -17.27
N ASN A 12 -3.26 25.81 -16.06
CA ASN A 12 -4.63 26.24 -15.77
C ASN A 12 -5.70 25.13 -15.96
N GLU A 13 -5.34 23.88 -15.68
CA GLU A 13 -6.26 22.74 -15.75
C GLU A 13 -6.91 22.51 -14.38
N HIS A 14 -8.22 22.27 -14.37
CA HIS A 14 -8.99 21.96 -13.16
C HIS A 14 -8.84 20.49 -12.78
N LEU A 15 -8.15 20.22 -11.66
CA LEU A 15 -8.03 18.86 -11.14
C LEU A 15 -9.33 18.46 -10.44
N GLN A 16 -9.99 17.40 -10.92
CA GLN A 16 -11.01 16.73 -10.12
C GLN A 16 -10.33 16.11 -8.89
N THR A 17 -10.75 16.52 -7.70
CA THR A 17 -10.35 15.88 -6.44
C THR A 17 -11.06 14.52 -6.37
N GLY A 18 -10.45 13.49 -6.97
CA GLY A 18 -10.91 12.09 -6.88
C GLY A 18 -10.58 11.48 -5.51
N ASN A 19 -9.93 10.32 -5.50
CA ASN A 19 -9.50 9.68 -4.25
C ASN A 19 -8.44 10.54 -3.50
N PRO A 20 -8.62 10.85 -2.20
CA PRO A 20 -7.74 11.75 -1.47
C PRO A 20 -6.31 11.23 -1.28
N LEU A 21 -6.11 9.91 -1.19
CA LEU A 21 -4.76 9.34 -1.08
C LEU A 21 -3.99 9.49 -2.39
N LEU A 22 -4.65 9.26 -3.51
CA LEU A 22 -4.05 9.46 -4.83
C LEU A 22 -3.75 10.94 -5.08
N ALA A 23 -4.60 11.86 -4.62
CA ALA A 23 -4.34 13.29 -4.69
C ALA A 23 -3.09 13.69 -3.88
N ALA A 24 -2.92 13.15 -2.68
CA ALA A 24 -1.79 13.48 -1.80
C ALA A 24 -0.47 12.83 -2.22
N TRP A 25 -0.49 11.58 -2.68
CA TRP A 25 0.72 10.78 -2.94
C TRP A 25 1.03 10.57 -4.43
N GLY A 26 0.07 10.84 -5.32
CA GLY A 26 0.15 10.54 -6.75
C GLY A 26 0.87 11.57 -7.62
N LYS A 27 1.47 12.62 -7.05
CA LYS A 27 2.12 13.71 -7.80
C LYS A 27 3.11 13.22 -8.86
N MET A 28 4.04 12.34 -8.47
CA MET A 28 5.05 11.80 -9.39
C MET A 28 4.42 10.96 -10.51
N GLY A 29 3.42 10.14 -10.19
CA GLY A 29 2.71 9.32 -11.18
C GLY A 29 1.91 10.17 -12.16
N ARG A 30 1.24 11.22 -11.69
CA ARG A 30 0.53 12.19 -12.53
C ARG A 30 1.48 12.90 -13.49
N ASP A 31 2.60 13.40 -12.99
CA ASP A 31 3.58 14.13 -13.82
C ASP A 31 4.19 13.20 -14.91
N PHE A 32 4.39 11.92 -14.58
CA PHE A 32 4.79 10.89 -15.55
C PHE A 32 3.71 10.60 -16.59
N LEU A 33 2.46 10.37 -16.19
CA LEU A 33 1.33 10.14 -17.10
C LEU A 33 1.09 11.33 -18.04
N TYR A 34 1.19 12.56 -17.53
CA TYR A 34 1.09 13.77 -18.35
C TYR A 34 2.17 13.82 -19.43
N THR A 35 3.40 13.40 -19.09
CA THR A 35 4.50 13.33 -20.05
C THR A 35 4.21 12.30 -21.16
N LEU A 36 3.68 11.13 -20.80
CA LEU A 36 3.31 10.10 -21.77
C LEU A 36 2.21 10.59 -22.72
N ILE A 37 1.12 11.16 -22.18
CA ILE A 37 -0.02 11.66 -22.97
C ILE A 37 0.41 12.77 -23.92
N ARG A 38 1.28 13.69 -23.48
CA ARG A 38 1.79 14.77 -24.34
C ARG A 38 2.57 14.24 -25.55
N ASP A 39 3.29 13.13 -25.39
CA ASP A 39 4.04 12.53 -26.49
C ASP A 39 3.14 11.75 -27.46
N GLU A 40 1.95 11.29 -27.05
CA GLU A 40 0.93 10.68 -27.93
C GLU A 40 0.43 11.67 -29.01
N GLU A 41 0.46 12.98 -28.74
CA GLU A 41 0.12 13.99 -29.76
C GLU A 41 1.09 14.01 -30.94
N ARG A 42 2.32 13.50 -30.73
CA ARG A 42 3.40 13.46 -31.73
C ARG A 42 3.61 12.08 -32.33
N ILE A 43 3.26 11.02 -31.59
CA ILE A 43 3.43 9.63 -31.98
C ILE A 43 2.06 8.96 -31.90
N PRO A 44 1.47 8.49 -33.01
CA PRO A 44 0.17 7.81 -32.97
C PRO A 44 0.28 6.55 -32.10
N THR A 45 -0.24 6.67 -30.88
CA THR A 45 -0.19 5.66 -29.83
C THR A 45 -1.61 5.23 -29.51
N TYR A 46 -1.81 3.95 -29.23
CA TYR A 46 -3.10 3.40 -28.83
C TYR A 46 -3.03 3.05 -27.35
N SER A 47 -3.70 3.84 -26.50
CA SER A 47 -3.81 3.54 -25.07
C SER A 47 -4.59 2.25 -24.87
N VAL A 48 -4.02 1.30 -24.14
CA VAL A 48 -4.72 0.05 -23.75
C VAL A 48 -5.08 0.14 -22.27
N ASN A 49 -6.37 0.07 -21.97
CA ASN A 49 -6.86 -0.01 -20.60
C ASN A 49 -6.84 -1.48 -20.14
N ALA A 50 -5.76 -1.86 -19.47
CA ALA A 50 -5.55 -3.22 -18.94
C ALA A 50 -5.65 -3.24 -17.40
N TYR A 51 -6.68 -2.61 -16.85
CA TYR A 51 -6.96 -2.62 -15.41
C TYR A 51 -7.70 -3.90 -15.03
N GLU A 52 -7.34 -4.50 -13.91
CA GLU A 52 -8.08 -5.61 -13.31
C GLU A 52 -8.94 -5.11 -12.15
N GLU A 53 -10.14 -5.65 -12.05
CA GLU A 53 -11.08 -5.34 -10.97
C GLU A 53 -10.59 -5.89 -9.63
N ILE A 54 -10.73 -5.08 -8.58
CA ILE A 54 -10.30 -5.44 -7.23
C ILE A 54 -11.53 -5.70 -6.36
N SER A 55 -11.60 -6.91 -5.78
CA SER A 55 -12.67 -7.28 -4.85
C SER A 55 -12.66 -6.39 -3.61
N ALA A 56 -13.75 -5.66 -3.37
CA ALA A 56 -13.96 -4.83 -2.20
C ALA A 56 -14.44 -5.62 -0.95
N SER A 57 -14.08 -6.89 -0.83
CA SER A 57 -14.52 -7.79 0.25
C SER A 57 -13.73 -7.63 1.56
N THR A 58 -12.57 -6.97 1.52
CA THR A 58 -11.72 -6.68 2.68
C THR A 58 -11.47 -5.18 2.78
N LEU A 59 -11.00 -4.70 3.93
CA LEU A 59 -10.64 -3.31 4.16
C LEU A 59 -9.55 -2.84 3.18
N LEU A 60 -8.54 -3.68 2.95
CA LEU A 60 -7.51 -3.40 1.94
C LEU A 60 -8.10 -3.39 0.53
N GLY A 61 -8.98 -4.34 0.21
CA GLY A 61 -9.64 -4.41 -1.09
C GLY A 61 -10.54 -3.21 -1.38
N GLN A 62 -11.29 -2.74 -0.38
CA GLN A 62 -12.09 -1.51 -0.46
C GLN A 62 -11.18 -0.31 -0.74
N LEU A 63 -10.07 -0.18 -0.01
CA LEU A 63 -9.12 0.91 -0.20
C LEU A 63 -8.54 0.93 -1.62
N GLN A 64 -8.09 -0.23 -2.10
CA GLN A 64 -7.51 -0.39 -3.43
C GLN A 64 -8.56 -0.13 -4.53
N SER A 65 -9.78 -0.62 -4.36
CA SER A 65 -10.89 -0.38 -5.29
C SER A 65 -11.28 1.10 -5.34
N HIS A 66 -11.34 1.79 -4.20
CA HIS A 66 -11.60 3.24 -4.17
C HIS A 66 -10.49 4.03 -4.86
N ILE A 67 -9.23 3.60 -4.79
CA ILE A 67 -8.13 4.23 -5.54
C ILE A 67 -8.32 3.99 -7.05
N LEU A 68 -8.62 2.75 -7.45
CA LEU A 68 -8.84 2.37 -8.86
C LEU A 68 -9.98 3.18 -9.50
N HIS A 69 -11.09 3.33 -8.77
CA HIS A 69 -12.31 4.01 -9.24
C HIS A 69 -12.35 5.51 -8.91
N LEU A 70 -11.28 6.06 -8.32
CA LEU A 70 -11.19 7.46 -7.88
C LEU A 70 -12.30 7.90 -6.91
N GLU A 71 -12.76 6.97 -6.07
CA GLU A 71 -13.83 7.18 -5.10
C GLU A 71 -13.32 7.67 -3.74
N ASN A 72 -14.19 8.37 -3.03
CA ASN A 72 -13.96 8.83 -1.65
C ASN A 72 -15.18 8.49 -0.78
N GLN A 73 -15.44 7.20 -0.62
CA GLN A 73 -16.51 6.68 0.22
C GLN A 73 -15.95 6.18 1.57
N PRO A 74 -16.74 6.25 2.66
CA PRO A 74 -16.36 5.66 3.93
C PRO A 74 -16.06 4.16 3.79
N LEU A 75 -15.01 3.69 4.45
CA LEU A 75 -14.65 2.27 4.49
C LEU A 75 -15.52 1.54 5.52
N ASN A 76 -15.98 0.34 5.17
CA ASN A 76 -16.63 -0.56 6.11
C ASN A 76 -15.58 -1.40 6.85
N ILE A 77 -15.56 -1.30 8.19
CA ILE A 77 -14.58 -1.96 9.05
C ILE A 77 -15.23 -3.16 9.73
N GLU A 78 -14.93 -4.35 9.22
CA GLU A 78 -15.38 -5.60 9.81
C GLU A 78 -14.46 -6.01 10.98
N LYS A 79 -15.05 -6.48 12.09
CA LYS A 79 -14.32 -6.77 13.34
C LYS A 79 -13.19 -7.80 13.17
N ASN A 80 -13.35 -8.74 12.24
CA ASN A 80 -12.43 -9.83 12.01
C ASN A 80 -11.53 -9.62 10.79
N ASP A 81 -11.63 -8.47 10.12
CA ASP A 81 -10.76 -8.15 8.99
C ASP A 81 -9.35 -7.81 9.49
N ARG A 82 -8.34 -8.44 8.88
CA ARG A 82 -6.92 -8.27 9.17
C ARG A 82 -6.10 -7.93 7.93
N SER A 83 -6.76 -7.58 6.82
CA SER A 83 -6.10 -7.21 5.56
C SER A 83 -5.29 -5.91 5.65
N LEU A 84 -5.67 -5.01 6.57
CA LEU A 84 -4.93 -3.80 6.90
C LEU A 84 -4.97 -3.60 8.42
N THR A 85 -3.81 -3.61 9.06
CA THR A 85 -3.68 -3.42 10.50
C THR A 85 -2.65 -2.34 10.82
N VAL A 86 -2.81 -1.68 11.97
CA VAL A 86 -1.88 -0.67 12.46
C VAL A 86 -1.43 -1.10 13.86
N HIS A 87 -0.11 -1.19 14.05
CA HIS A 87 0.49 -1.62 15.30
C HIS A 87 1.34 -0.48 15.87
N ALA A 88 0.95 0.03 17.03
CA ALA A 88 1.76 0.99 17.78
C ALA A 88 2.62 0.25 18.80
N CYS A 89 3.93 0.49 18.77
CA CYS A 89 4.90 -0.15 19.65
C CYS A 89 5.79 0.90 20.32
N HIS A 90 6.47 0.52 21.41
CA HIS A 90 7.27 1.45 22.21
C HIS A 90 8.77 1.45 21.88
N SER A 91 9.24 0.53 21.02
CA SER A 91 10.64 0.45 20.59
C SER A 91 10.79 -0.44 19.35
N ALA A 92 11.87 -0.23 18.58
CA ALA A 92 12.20 -1.05 17.42
C ALA A 92 12.33 -2.55 17.76
N MET A 93 12.89 -2.88 18.93
CA MET A 93 12.95 -4.27 19.41
C MET A 93 11.53 -4.87 19.54
N ARG A 94 10.61 -4.13 20.19
CA ARG A 94 9.24 -4.60 20.38
C ARG A 94 8.46 -4.68 19.07
N GLU A 95 8.69 -3.76 18.14
CA GLU A 95 8.12 -3.82 16.79
C GLU A 95 8.49 -5.13 16.08
N VAL A 96 9.77 -5.49 16.10
CA VAL A 96 10.26 -6.72 15.45
C VAL A 96 9.71 -7.98 16.16
N GLU A 97 9.62 -7.98 17.49
CA GLU A 97 9.00 -9.08 18.25
C GLU A 97 7.52 -9.27 17.88
N VAL A 98 6.74 -8.18 17.88
CA VAL A 98 5.32 -8.20 17.52
C VAL A 98 5.13 -8.66 16.08
N LEU A 99 6.00 -8.21 15.17
CA LEU A 99 5.99 -8.65 13.77
C LEU A 99 6.27 -10.15 13.65
N GLN A 100 7.24 -10.69 14.38
CA GLN A 100 7.52 -12.13 14.38
C GLN A 100 6.30 -12.92 14.86
N ASP A 101 5.71 -12.54 15.99
CA ASP A 101 4.55 -13.24 16.54
C ASP A 101 3.36 -13.18 15.57
N TYR A 102 3.15 -12.04 14.91
CA TYR A 102 2.12 -11.88 13.88
C TYR A 102 2.36 -12.80 12.68
N LEU A 103 3.58 -12.84 12.14
CA LEU A 103 3.91 -13.70 11.00
C LEU A 103 3.74 -15.18 11.34
N LEU A 104 4.16 -15.61 12.54
CA LEU A 104 3.95 -16.98 13.01
C LEU A 104 2.46 -17.32 13.11
N HIS A 105 1.64 -16.40 13.61
CA HIS A 105 0.19 -16.58 13.65
C HIS A 105 -0.39 -16.70 12.24
N LEU A 106 0.04 -15.84 11.32
CA LEU A 106 -0.43 -15.79 9.94
C LEU A 106 -0.08 -17.08 9.19
N PHE A 107 1.16 -17.56 9.28
CA PHE A 107 1.57 -18.82 8.63
C PHE A 107 0.85 -20.05 9.20
N ASN A 108 0.43 -20.02 10.47
CA ASN A 108 -0.36 -21.10 11.05
C ASN A 108 -1.82 -21.11 10.58
N GLN A 109 -2.36 -19.93 10.23
CA GLN A 109 -3.74 -19.80 9.74
C GLN A 109 -3.87 -20.04 8.24
N GLU A 110 -2.85 -19.67 7.47
CA GLU A 110 -2.85 -19.74 6.00
C GLU A 110 -1.71 -20.65 5.51
N PRO A 111 -1.92 -21.97 5.39
CA PRO A 111 -0.86 -22.93 5.05
C PRO A 111 -0.26 -22.74 3.65
N THR A 112 -0.95 -22.03 2.77
CA THR A 112 -0.46 -21.71 1.42
C THR A 112 0.50 -20.53 1.41
N LEU A 113 0.50 -19.71 2.47
CA LEU A 113 1.37 -18.54 2.58
C LEU A 113 2.78 -18.98 2.96
N THR A 114 3.76 -18.64 2.14
CA THR A 114 5.17 -18.91 2.41
C THR A 114 5.90 -17.62 2.81
N PRO A 115 7.06 -17.71 3.48
CA PRO A 115 7.86 -16.53 3.76
C PRO A 115 8.30 -15.74 2.51
N LYS A 116 8.30 -16.37 1.32
CA LYS A 116 8.63 -15.70 0.05
C LYS A 116 7.55 -14.73 -0.42
N ASP A 117 6.33 -14.89 0.09
CA ASP A 117 5.18 -14.06 -0.23
C ASP A 117 5.11 -12.79 0.65
N VAL A 118 6.05 -12.63 1.59
CA VAL A 118 6.08 -11.53 2.56
C VAL A 118 7.24 -10.58 2.27
N VAL A 119 6.94 -9.29 2.14
CA VAL A 119 7.94 -8.22 2.06
C VAL A 119 7.93 -7.39 3.33
N MET A 120 9.12 -7.11 3.87
CA MET A 120 9.31 -6.18 4.98
C MET A 120 10.03 -4.94 4.47
N MET A 121 9.44 -3.77 4.70
CA MET A 121 10.01 -2.49 4.30
C MET A 121 10.21 -1.62 5.55
N VAL A 122 11.39 -1.00 5.65
CA VAL A 122 11.77 -0.09 6.73
C VAL A 122 12.47 1.13 6.16
N ALA A 123 12.41 2.27 6.85
CA ALA A 123 13.03 3.51 6.38
C ALA A 123 14.57 3.44 6.39
N ASP A 124 15.17 2.83 7.42
CA ASP A 124 16.60 2.57 7.51
C ASP A 124 16.85 1.14 7.99
N ILE A 125 17.34 0.29 7.08
CA ILE A 125 17.61 -1.12 7.39
C ILE A 125 18.80 -1.28 8.34
N ASN A 126 19.75 -0.36 8.37
CA ASN A 126 20.93 -0.47 9.24
C ASN A 126 20.54 -0.35 10.71
N GLN A 127 19.56 0.51 11.01
CA GLN A 127 18.99 0.65 12.34
C GLN A 127 18.27 -0.63 12.80
N TYR A 128 17.53 -1.29 11.89
CA TYR A 128 16.71 -2.45 12.23
C TYR A 128 17.47 -3.78 12.22
N THR A 129 18.57 -3.88 11.48
CA THR A 129 19.32 -5.13 11.28
C THR A 129 19.68 -5.86 12.57
N PRO A 130 20.24 -5.20 13.61
CA PRO A 130 20.56 -5.87 14.87
C PRO A 130 19.34 -6.49 15.57
N TYR A 131 18.19 -5.81 15.53
CA TYR A 131 16.95 -6.29 16.17
C TYR A 131 16.33 -7.44 15.39
N ILE A 132 16.32 -7.36 14.05
CA ILE A 132 15.88 -8.46 13.18
C ILE A 132 16.72 -9.71 13.46
N GLN A 133 18.05 -9.57 13.50
CA GLN A 133 18.95 -10.68 13.80
C GLN A 133 18.73 -11.24 15.21
N ALA A 134 18.52 -10.39 16.20
CA ALA A 134 18.26 -10.83 17.57
C ALA A 134 16.96 -11.64 17.67
N VAL A 135 15.85 -11.16 17.08
CA VAL A 135 14.53 -11.78 17.21
C VAL A 135 14.39 -13.01 16.31
N PHE A 136 14.81 -12.93 15.05
CA PHE A 136 14.70 -14.03 14.10
C PHE A 136 15.85 -15.04 14.21
N GLY A 137 17.05 -14.61 14.63
CA GLY A 137 18.21 -15.49 14.77
C GLY A 137 18.15 -16.42 15.98
N GLN A 138 17.53 -16.00 17.10
CA GLN A 138 17.42 -16.82 18.31
C GLN A 138 16.61 -18.12 18.12
N LYS A 139 15.66 -18.16 17.18
CA LYS A 139 14.83 -19.35 16.92
C LYS A 139 15.41 -20.29 15.84
N MET A 140 16.36 -19.83 15.01
CA MET A 140 17.02 -20.67 13.99
C MET A 140 17.98 -21.71 14.59
N VAL A 141 18.46 -21.51 15.82
CA VAL A 141 19.45 -22.40 16.47
C VAL A 141 18.83 -23.67 17.10
N LYS A 142 17.50 -23.84 17.06
CA LYS A 142 16.82 -25.01 17.67
C LYS A 142 16.46 -26.16 16.71
N HIS A 143 16.88 -26.14 15.45
CA HIS A 143 16.61 -27.21 14.49
C HIS A 143 17.87 -27.68 13.73
N LEU A 144 19.02 -27.73 14.41
CA LEU A 144 20.21 -28.47 13.97
C LEU A 144 20.63 -29.47 15.05
#